data_AF-A0A329ZKB8-F1
#
_entry.id   AF-A0A329ZKB8-F1
#
_cell.length_a   1.000
_cell.length_b   1.000
_cell.length_c   1.000
_cell.angle_alpha   90.00
_cell.angle_beta   90.00
_cell.angle_gamma   90.00
#
_symmetry.space_group_name_H-M   'P 1'
#
loop_
_entity.id
_entity.type
_entity.pdbx_description
1 polymer ?
#
loop_
_entity_poly.entity_id
_entity_poly.type
_entity_poly.pdbx_seq_one_letter_code
_entity_poly.pdbx_strand_id
1 'polypeptide(L)'
;MDFVFSLTSFVAPCVFKKNDDRLRSRFSISSFGKRSIFPFQKKSFLQTYKGLIESKHKDSIGQDSKNLDSRIENLIDTPHSNCNKLISKSALLFPPLTNSSYKKPHFISFRLIKDAKPYEKNSKTILRNKKVAIFIGCLSNYNYTQVGESLLFILDKLGIDVLIPKQECCGAPAYFTGDIKSVIFLIKKNIELFESFFDEIDAMIIPEATCAAMIMVDWKHSLSYCEDSKHWIKRLEALLPKIHMATEYLYNQTNLLEILKTYNKKDIKITYHDPCHAKKVLNIAKEPRAFIEANYNLLEMKECDRCCGFGGVSIQSEKYHLAYNAGIPKAKNILDSGASIVSAECSACRMQLNNALDNQQANIVFKHPLELVRESLRC
;
A
#
# COMPACT_ATOMS: atom_id res chain seq x y z
N MET A 1 -11.64 11.59 35.67
CA MET A 1 -12.50 12.77 35.54
C MET A 1 -11.76 13.78 34.67
N ASP A 2 -12.19 14.26 33.51
CA ASP A 2 -13.32 13.91 32.66
C ASP A 2 -12.97 14.34 31.24
N PHE A 3 -12.78 13.34 30.36
CA PHE A 3 -12.61 13.50 28.91
C PHE A 3 -13.96 13.83 28.22
N VAL A 4 -15.01 14.12 29.00
CA VAL A 4 -16.39 14.35 28.55
C VAL A 4 -16.70 15.83 28.28
N PHE A 5 -15.84 16.77 28.71
CA PHE A 5 -16.12 18.22 28.62
C PHE A 5 -15.42 19.00 27.49
N SER A 6 -14.54 18.38 26.70
CA SER A 6 -13.85 19.08 25.60
C SER A 6 -14.59 19.01 24.25
N LEU A 7 -15.25 17.89 23.93
CA LEU A 7 -15.92 17.72 22.63
C LEU A 7 -17.35 18.29 22.62
N THR A 8 -18.02 18.28 23.77
CA THR A 8 -19.37 18.84 23.95
C THR A 8 -19.37 20.37 23.85
N SER A 9 -18.34 21.03 24.34
CA SER A 9 -18.23 22.50 24.33
C SER A 9 -18.00 23.10 22.93
N PHE A 10 -17.42 22.33 21.99
CA PHE A 10 -17.13 22.80 20.64
C PHE A 10 -18.27 22.52 19.64
N VAL A 11 -19.05 21.44 19.86
CA VAL A 11 -20.08 20.98 18.92
C VAL A 11 -21.50 21.37 19.35
N ALA A 12 -21.75 21.54 20.66
CA ALA A 12 -23.10 21.79 21.17
C ALA A 12 -23.78 23.10 20.71
N PRO A 13 -23.11 24.25 20.54
CA PRO A 13 -23.79 25.49 20.16
C PRO A 13 -24.38 25.46 18.74
N CYS A 14 -23.77 24.66 17.85
CA CYS A 14 -24.19 24.53 16.45
C CYS A 14 -25.29 23.49 16.26
N VAL A 15 -25.38 22.48 17.13
CA VAL A 15 -26.32 21.35 16.99
C VAL A 15 -27.59 21.56 17.80
N PHE A 16 -27.56 22.32 18.89
CA PHE A 16 -28.71 22.51 19.77
C PHE A 16 -29.08 24.00 19.96
N LYS A 17 -30.37 24.29 20.12
CA LYS A 17 -30.88 25.61 20.53
C LYS A 17 -31.59 25.44 21.87
N LYS A 18 -31.29 26.31 22.83
CA LYS A 18 -31.97 26.35 24.14
C LYS A 18 -33.32 27.05 23.95
N ASN A 19 -34.41 26.39 24.33
CA ASN A 19 -35.77 26.96 24.35
C ASN A 19 -36.48 26.42 25.60
N ASP A 20 -36.98 27.30 26.48
CA ASP A 20 -37.73 26.97 27.70
C ASP A 20 -37.11 25.82 28.53
N ASP A 21 -35.88 26.04 28.97
CA ASP A 21 -35.07 25.13 29.80
C ASP A 21 -34.85 23.70 29.26
N ARG A 22 -35.13 23.47 27.97
CA ARG A 22 -34.81 22.22 27.28
C ARG A 22 -33.92 22.48 26.06
N LEU A 23 -32.90 21.64 25.88
CA LEU A 23 -32.07 21.63 24.67
C LEU A 23 -32.82 20.92 23.55
N ARG A 24 -33.10 21.61 22.44
CA ARG A 24 -33.69 21.00 21.23
C ARG A 24 -32.66 21.00 20.10
N SER A 25 -32.55 19.88 19.37
CA SER A 25 -31.72 19.78 18.16
C SER A 25 -32.19 20.81 17.13
N ARG A 26 -31.24 21.51 16.49
CA ARG A 26 -31.49 22.41 15.35
C ARG A 26 -31.79 21.67 14.06
N PHE A 27 -31.48 20.38 14.00
CA PHE A 27 -31.76 19.52 12.85
C PHE A 27 -32.99 18.66 13.12
N SER A 28 -34.00 18.77 12.26
CA SER A 28 -35.07 17.77 12.15
C SER A 28 -34.46 16.49 11.61
N ILE A 29 -34.27 15.50 12.47
CA ILE A 29 -33.80 14.17 12.06
C ILE A 29 -35.00 13.42 11.50
N SER A 30 -35.42 13.79 10.29
CA SER A 30 -36.45 13.07 9.53
C SER A 30 -35.93 12.47 8.22
N SER A 31 -34.61 12.47 8.00
CA SER A 31 -33.99 11.68 6.93
C SER A 31 -32.54 11.34 7.26
N PHE A 32 -32.34 10.27 8.04
CA PHE A 32 -31.08 9.54 7.91
C PHE A 32 -31.11 8.85 6.54
N GLY A 33 -30.63 9.55 5.51
CA GLY A 33 -30.10 8.89 4.32
C GLY A 33 -29.02 7.90 4.75
N LYS A 34 -28.82 6.83 3.97
CA LYS A 34 -27.88 5.71 4.22
C LYS A 34 -26.39 6.10 4.30
N ARG A 35 -26.03 7.30 4.74
CA ARG A 35 -24.66 7.76 4.86
C ARG A 35 -24.45 8.39 6.24
N SER A 36 -23.58 7.72 7.01
CA SER A 36 -23.01 8.08 8.33
C SER A 36 -23.56 7.26 9.50
N ILE A 37 -23.20 5.97 9.57
CA ILE A 37 -23.15 5.25 10.85
C ILE A 37 -21.91 5.80 11.57
N PHE A 38 -22.10 6.54 12.67
CA PHE A 38 -20.99 6.85 13.58
C PHE A 38 -20.43 5.52 14.10
N PRO A 39 -19.13 5.21 13.89
CA PRO A 39 -18.57 3.92 14.24
C PRO A 39 -18.28 3.92 15.73
N PHE A 40 -19.33 3.83 16.55
CA PHE A 40 -19.14 3.38 17.91
C PHE A 40 -18.74 1.90 17.81
N GLN A 41 -17.43 1.63 17.97
CA GLN A 41 -16.82 0.35 18.37
C GLN A 41 -16.27 -0.63 17.31
N LYS A 42 -15.74 -0.19 16.15
CA LYS A 42 -14.75 -1.06 15.47
C LYS A 42 -13.35 -0.73 15.98
N LYS A 43 -12.72 -1.67 16.70
CA LYS A 43 -11.32 -1.55 17.10
C LYS A 43 -10.44 -1.39 15.86
N SER A 44 -9.42 -0.53 15.95
CA SER A 44 -8.39 -0.43 14.91
C SER A 44 -7.56 -1.72 14.82
N PHE A 45 -6.79 -1.87 13.75
CA PHE A 45 -5.86 -2.99 13.60
C PHE A 45 -4.90 -3.07 14.79
N LEU A 46 -4.25 -1.97 15.17
CA LEU A 46 -3.29 -1.91 16.28
C LEU A 46 -3.95 -2.01 17.68
N GLN A 47 -5.25 -1.76 17.80
CA GLN A 47 -6.00 -2.06 19.02
C GLN A 47 -6.35 -3.54 19.14
N THR A 48 -6.37 -4.26 18.02
CA THR A 48 -6.74 -5.68 17.93
C THR A 48 -5.51 -6.58 17.99
N TYR A 49 -4.44 -6.21 17.27
CA TYR A 49 -3.21 -6.98 17.14
C TYR A 49 -2.03 -6.19 17.71
N LYS A 50 -1.23 -6.82 18.56
CA LYS A 50 -0.06 -6.22 19.23
C LYS A 50 0.94 -7.29 19.62
N GLY A 51 2.22 -6.95 19.65
CA GLY A 51 3.28 -7.86 20.08
C GLY A 51 3.56 -8.97 19.08
N LEU A 52 4.19 -10.04 19.57
CA LEU A 52 4.53 -11.21 18.76
C LEU A 52 3.29 -12.09 18.55
N ILE A 53 3.06 -12.47 17.29
CA ILE A 53 2.05 -13.41 16.84
C ILE A 53 2.79 -14.55 16.16
N GLU A 54 2.82 -15.72 16.80
CA GLU A 54 3.47 -16.89 16.22
C GLU A 54 2.59 -17.54 15.16
N SER A 55 3.21 -17.97 14.06
CA SER A 55 2.47 -18.71 13.03
C SER A 55 2.10 -20.10 13.52
N LYS A 56 0.84 -20.50 13.24
CA LYS A 56 0.29 -21.83 13.53
C LYS A 56 0.74 -22.88 12.51
N HIS A 57 1.27 -22.46 11.36
CA HIS A 57 1.65 -23.36 10.27
C HIS A 57 3.16 -23.58 10.16
N LYS A 58 3.95 -23.19 11.18
CA LYS A 58 5.39 -23.43 11.25
C LYS A 58 5.75 -24.89 11.00
N ASP A 59 5.00 -25.81 11.58
CA ASP A 59 5.31 -27.24 11.57
C ASP A 59 4.58 -28.01 10.46
N SER A 60 3.44 -27.50 9.96
CA SER A 60 2.60 -28.21 8.97
C SER A 60 3.17 -28.21 7.54
N ILE A 61 4.11 -27.32 7.22
CA ILE A 61 4.72 -27.23 5.88
C ILE A 61 5.76 -28.37 5.66
N GLY A 62 6.03 -29.19 6.68
CA GLY A 62 6.97 -30.32 6.63
C GLY A 62 6.49 -31.57 5.85
N GLN A 63 5.18 -31.74 5.64
CA GLN A 63 4.64 -32.92 4.92
C GLN A 63 4.26 -32.62 3.46
N ASP A 64 3.77 -31.43 3.16
CA ASP A 64 3.35 -31.07 1.79
C ASP A 64 4.51 -30.67 0.87
N SER A 65 5.65 -30.22 1.40
CA SER A 65 6.79 -29.80 0.56
C SER A 65 7.44 -30.96 -0.20
N LYS A 66 7.46 -32.18 0.37
CA LYS A 66 7.95 -33.38 -0.32
C LYS A 66 7.08 -33.74 -1.55
N ASN A 67 5.79 -33.43 -1.50
CA ASN A 67 4.87 -33.61 -2.62
C ASN A 67 4.88 -32.43 -3.61
N LEU A 68 5.32 -31.24 -3.17
CA LEU A 68 5.43 -30.07 -4.03
C LEU A 68 6.74 -30.09 -4.83
N ASP A 69 7.86 -30.47 -4.22
CA ASP A 69 9.14 -30.63 -4.90
C ASP A 69 9.06 -31.72 -5.98
N SER A 70 8.38 -32.85 -5.71
CA SER A 70 8.15 -33.91 -6.71
C SER A 70 7.20 -33.49 -7.85
N ARG A 71 6.26 -32.55 -7.61
CA ARG A 71 5.40 -31.98 -8.66
C ARG A 71 6.09 -30.91 -9.49
N ILE A 72 7.01 -30.15 -8.90
CA ILE A 72 7.80 -29.13 -9.59
C ILE A 72 8.87 -29.78 -10.47
N GLU A 73 9.54 -30.85 -10.02
CA GLU A 73 10.48 -31.62 -10.85
C GLU A 73 9.79 -32.16 -12.12
N ASN A 74 8.56 -32.65 -12.01
CA ASN A 74 7.79 -33.15 -13.15
C ASN A 74 7.31 -32.05 -14.14
N LEU A 75 7.32 -30.77 -13.76
CA LEU A 75 6.97 -29.65 -14.63
C LEU A 75 8.17 -29.06 -15.37
N ILE A 76 9.40 -29.39 -14.96
CA ILE A 76 10.63 -28.87 -15.56
C ILE A 76 11.09 -29.74 -16.75
N ASP A 77 10.62 -30.98 -16.86
CA ASP A 77 11.03 -31.94 -17.90
C ASP A 77 10.21 -31.93 -19.21
N THR A 78 9.31 -30.97 -19.42
CA THR A 78 8.64 -30.82 -20.72
C THR A 78 9.43 -29.88 -21.66
N PRO A 79 9.93 -30.35 -22.82
CA PRO A 79 10.77 -29.54 -23.68
C PRO A 79 9.94 -28.53 -24.48
N HIS A 80 9.96 -27.26 -24.09
CA HIS A 80 9.46 -26.17 -24.94
C HIS A 80 10.54 -25.69 -25.91
N SER A 81 10.58 -26.31 -27.09
CA SER A 81 11.24 -25.76 -28.28
C SER A 81 10.39 -24.67 -28.91
N ASN A 82 11.06 -23.62 -29.40
CA ASN A 82 10.60 -22.56 -30.31
C ASN A 82 9.83 -21.37 -29.72
N CYS A 83 10.57 -20.37 -29.22
CA CYS A 83 10.17 -18.97 -29.38
C CYS A 83 11.39 -18.03 -29.39
N ASN A 84 12.24 -18.15 -30.40
CA ASN A 84 13.28 -17.17 -30.73
C ASN A 84 13.15 -16.78 -32.20
N LYS A 85 12.42 -15.70 -32.45
CA LYS A 85 12.53 -14.82 -33.64
C LYS A 85 11.47 -13.73 -33.52
N LEU A 86 11.92 -12.48 -33.31
CA LEU A 86 11.34 -11.22 -33.81
C LEU A 86 11.79 -10.04 -32.91
N ILE A 87 13.09 -9.71 -32.95
CA ILE A 87 13.57 -8.37 -32.60
C ILE A 87 14.59 -7.96 -33.66
N SER A 88 14.10 -7.33 -34.74
CA SER A 88 14.88 -6.38 -35.53
C SER A 88 13.94 -5.67 -36.50
N LYS A 89 14.01 -4.34 -36.51
CA LYS A 89 13.44 -3.37 -37.47
C LYS A 89 12.27 -2.52 -36.95
N SER A 90 12.63 -1.41 -36.33
CA SER A 90 11.98 -0.10 -36.52
C SER A 90 12.75 0.99 -35.77
N ALA A 91 13.97 1.25 -36.25
CA ALA A 91 14.62 2.54 -36.04
C ALA A 91 14.19 3.48 -37.18
N LEU A 92 14.13 4.77 -36.86
CA LEU A 92 13.92 5.94 -37.74
C LEU A 92 12.45 6.31 -37.96
N LEU A 93 12.05 7.45 -37.36
CA LEU A 93 11.34 8.58 -37.99
C LEU A 93 10.82 9.53 -36.90
N PHE A 94 11.56 10.59 -36.55
CA PHE A 94 10.99 11.90 -36.18
C PHE A 94 12.08 12.99 -36.31
N PRO A 95 11.81 14.12 -37.00
CA PRO A 95 12.78 15.20 -37.22
C PRO A 95 12.91 16.14 -36.01
N PRO A 96 13.98 16.95 -35.91
CA PRO A 96 14.22 17.82 -34.76
C PRO A 96 13.40 19.12 -34.87
N LEU A 97 12.73 19.50 -33.78
CA LEU A 97 12.14 20.83 -33.63
C LEU A 97 13.10 21.73 -32.87
N THR A 98 13.50 22.83 -33.52
CA THR A 98 14.32 23.92 -32.98
C THR A 98 13.47 25.02 -32.34
N ASN A 99 14.02 25.61 -31.27
CA ASN A 99 13.74 26.93 -30.68
C ASN A 99 12.35 27.23 -30.09
N SER A 100 12.27 27.20 -28.77
CA SER A 100 11.61 28.27 -28.00
C SER A 100 12.22 28.37 -26.59
N SER A 101 12.54 29.60 -26.23
CA SER A 101 13.27 30.03 -25.04
C SER A 101 12.52 29.73 -23.74
N TYR A 102 12.88 28.65 -23.06
CA TYR A 102 12.50 28.43 -21.67
C TYR A 102 13.77 28.32 -20.81
N LYS A 103 13.89 29.23 -19.83
CA LYS A 103 14.95 29.23 -18.82
C LYS A 103 14.89 27.92 -18.05
N LYS A 104 15.96 27.14 -18.12
CA LYS A 104 16.16 25.89 -17.36
C LYS A 104 16.09 26.17 -15.86
N PRO A 105 15.27 25.46 -15.06
CA PRO A 105 15.48 25.43 -13.62
C PRO A 105 16.77 24.66 -13.31
N HIS A 106 17.48 25.08 -12.27
CA HIS A 106 18.68 24.42 -11.77
C HIS A 106 18.36 22.97 -11.36
N PHE A 107 18.66 22.03 -12.25
CA PHE A 107 18.73 20.61 -11.92
C PHE A 107 19.98 20.39 -11.06
N ILE A 108 19.78 20.21 -9.76
CA ILE A 108 20.76 19.50 -8.93
C ILE A 108 20.82 18.09 -9.51
N SER A 109 21.97 17.72 -10.07
CA SER A 109 22.20 16.39 -10.62
C SER A 109 22.00 15.36 -9.52
N PHE A 110 20.87 14.65 -9.54
CA PHE A 110 20.75 13.37 -8.86
C PHE A 110 21.78 12.44 -9.49
N ARG A 111 22.90 12.27 -8.81
CA ARG A 111 23.88 11.24 -9.12
C ARG A 111 23.16 9.93 -8.86
N LEU A 112 22.62 9.35 -9.93
CA LEU A 112 22.05 8.01 -9.95
C LEU A 112 23.03 7.09 -9.22
N ILE A 113 22.56 6.45 -8.15
CA ILE A 113 23.26 5.37 -7.46
C ILE A 113 23.43 4.26 -8.50
N LYS A 114 24.53 4.29 -9.25
CA LYS A 114 24.88 3.32 -10.29
C LYS A 114 25.63 2.09 -9.75
N ASP A 115 25.81 2.01 -8.43
CA ASP A 115 26.59 0.95 -7.79
C ASP A 115 25.74 -0.05 -6.99
N ALA A 116 24.43 -0.11 -7.26
CA ALA A 116 23.63 -1.24 -6.78
C ALA A 116 24.05 -2.50 -7.57
N LYS A 117 24.88 -3.33 -6.94
CA LYS A 117 25.21 -4.67 -7.46
C LYS A 117 23.92 -5.41 -7.80
N PRO A 118 23.82 -6.11 -8.95
CA PRO A 118 22.67 -6.92 -9.25
C PRO A 118 22.45 -7.92 -8.12
N TYR A 119 21.26 -7.87 -7.52
CA TYR A 119 20.83 -8.80 -6.49
C TYR A 119 20.87 -10.21 -7.08
N GLU A 120 21.80 -11.05 -6.61
CA GLU A 120 21.85 -12.45 -6.95
C GLU A 120 20.54 -13.11 -6.47
N LYS A 121 19.79 -13.62 -7.43
CA LYS A 121 18.52 -14.31 -7.22
C LYS A 121 18.82 -15.65 -6.56
N ASN A 122 19.03 -15.64 -5.24
CA ASN A 122 19.09 -16.86 -4.44
C ASN A 122 17.83 -17.68 -4.73
N SER A 123 18.01 -18.99 -4.94
CA SER A 123 16.92 -19.95 -5.11
C SER A 123 15.80 -19.64 -4.12
N LYS A 124 14.54 -19.55 -4.59
CA LYS A 124 13.34 -19.29 -3.77
C LYS A 124 13.24 -20.34 -2.66
N THR A 125 13.96 -20.10 -1.57
CA THR A 125 14.10 -21.06 -0.48
C THR A 125 12.85 -20.94 0.36
N ILE A 126 12.30 -22.08 0.78
CA ILE A 126 11.20 -22.12 1.74
C ILE A 126 11.69 -21.40 3.01
N LEU A 127 11.23 -20.16 3.22
CA LEU A 127 11.65 -19.33 4.35
C LEU A 127 10.97 -19.81 5.63
N ARG A 128 11.42 -20.95 6.16
CA ARG A 128 11.00 -21.45 7.46
C ARG A 128 11.50 -20.52 8.57
N ASN A 129 10.67 -20.31 9.59
CA ASN A 129 11.03 -19.66 10.86
C ASN A 129 11.52 -18.20 10.74
N LYS A 130 11.05 -17.46 9.74
CA LYS A 130 11.28 -16.02 9.66
C LYS A 130 10.36 -15.27 10.62
N LYS A 131 10.84 -14.13 11.12
CA LYS A 131 10.05 -13.17 11.88
C LYS A 131 10.03 -11.83 11.16
N VAL A 132 8.85 -11.31 10.86
CA VAL A 132 8.68 -10.01 10.20
C VAL A 132 7.93 -9.04 11.10
N ALA A 133 8.29 -7.75 11.05
CA ALA A 133 7.48 -6.69 11.65
C ALA A 133 6.50 -6.10 10.63
N ILE A 134 5.31 -5.67 11.07
CA ILE A 134 4.38 -4.93 10.22
C ILE A 134 4.28 -3.47 10.67
N PHE A 135 4.62 -2.56 9.76
CA PHE A 135 4.22 -1.17 9.87
C PHE A 135 2.95 -0.97 9.02
N ILE A 136 1.80 -0.82 9.69
CA ILE A 136 0.48 -0.97 9.06
C ILE A 136 0.02 0.28 8.30
N GLY A 137 0.43 1.48 8.73
CA GLY A 137 -0.08 2.75 8.22
C GLY A 137 -1.51 3.11 8.66
N CYS A 138 -1.85 4.39 8.61
CA CYS A 138 -3.06 4.91 9.27
C CYS A 138 -4.37 4.41 8.65
N LEU A 139 -4.48 4.37 7.32
CA LEU A 139 -5.73 3.96 6.66
C LEU A 139 -6.00 2.46 6.82
N SER A 140 -4.97 1.61 6.70
CA SER A 140 -5.09 0.19 7.04
C SER A 140 -5.32 -0.04 8.54
N ASN A 141 -4.89 0.87 9.41
CA ASN A 141 -5.18 0.76 10.84
C ASN A 141 -6.64 1.08 11.18
N TYR A 142 -7.21 2.16 10.64
CA TYR A 142 -8.52 2.68 11.08
C TYR A 142 -9.66 2.42 10.09
N ASN A 143 -9.41 2.49 8.78
CA ASN A 143 -10.45 2.49 7.75
C ASN A 143 -10.59 1.14 7.05
N TYR A 144 -9.47 0.46 6.77
CA TYR A 144 -9.40 -0.72 5.92
C TYR A 144 -8.60 -1.86 6.59
N THR A 145 -9.00 -2.23 7.81
CA THR A 145 -8.29 -3.25 8.63
C THR A 145 -8.14 -4.59 7.95
N GLN A 146 -8.99 -4.90 6.96
CA GLN A 146 -8.93 -6.12 6.18
C GLN A 146 -7.59 -6.27 5.44
N VAL A 147 -6.91 -5.18 5.10
CA VAL A 147 -5.58 -5.22 4.48
C VAL A 147 -4.57 -5.86 5.44
N GLY A 148 -4.48 -5.36 6.68
CA GLY A 148 -3.61 -5.92 7.71
C GLY A 148 -3.99 -7.34 8.10
N GLU A 149 -5.29 -7.61 8.26
CA GLU A 149 -5.78 -8.97 8.55
C GLU A 149 -5.46 -9.97 7.43
N SER A 150 -5.47 -9.50 6.18
CA SER A 150 -5.08 -10.33 5.04
C SER A 150 -3.59 -10.59 5.02
N LEU A 151 -2.78 -9.60 5.36
CA LEU A 151 -1.33 -9.78 5.50
C LEU A 151 -1.01 -10.80 6.60
N LEU A 152 -1.63 -10.68 7.78
CA LEU A 152 -1.46 -11.66 8.87
C LEU A 152 -1.83 -13.08 8.43
N PHE A 153 -2.96 -13.24 7.73
CA PHE A 153 -3.38 -14.55 7.23
C PHE A 153 -2.37 -15.15 6.24
N ILE A 154 -1.84 -14.34 5.32
CA ILE A 154 -0.86 -14.78 4.33
C ILE A 154 0.43 -15.21 5.01
N LEU A 155 0.94 -14.40 5.94
CA LEU A 155 2.17 -14.71 6.67
C LEU A 155 2.02 -15.97 7.52
N ASP A 156 0.86 -16.14 8.18
CA ASP A 156 0.56 -17.38 8.91
C ASP A 156 0.56 -18.59 7.96
N LYS A 157 -0.02 -18.48 6.76
CA LYS A 157 0.03 -19.57 5.77
C LYS A 157 1.42 -19.88 5.25
N LEU A 158 2.34 -18.92 5.31
CA LEU A 158 3.75 -19.08 4.94
C LEU A 158 4.62 -19.56 6.11
N GLY A 159 4.06 -19.77 7.31
CA GLY A 159 4.85 -20.17 8.48
C GLY A 159 5.72 -19.04 9.07
N ILE A 160 5.37 -17.78 8.81
CA ILE A 160 6.15 -16.60 9.20
C ILE A 160 5.56 -15.96 10.46
N ASP A 161 6.39 -15.76 11.47
CA ASP A 161 6.00 -15.04 12.69
C ASP A 161 5.87 -13.54 12.43
N VAL A 162 4.95 -12.90 13.15
CA VAL A 162 4.68 -11.48 12.98
C VAL A 162 4.85 -10.73 14.28
N LEU A 163 5.74 -9.73 14.28
CA LEU A 163 5.81 -8.71 15.32
C LEU A 163 4.93 -7.51 14.91
N ILE A 164 3.98 -7.14 15.75
CA ILE A 164 3.22 -5.88 15.62
C ILE A 164 3.75 -4.90 16.65
N PRO A 165 4.77 -4.08 16.30
CA PRO A 165 5.33 -3.11 17.23
C PRO A 165 4.36 -1.95 17.43
N LYS A 166 4.59 -1.19 18.51
CA LYS A 166 4.11 0.19 18.55
C LYS A 166 4.67 0.93 17.34
N GLN A 167 3.94 1.92 16.83
CA GLN A 167 4.35 2.69 15.68
C GLN A 167 3.64 4.04 15.67
N GLU A 168 4.36 5.07 15.24
CA GLU A 168 3.80 6.39 15.01
C GLU A 168 3.46 6.57 13.52
N CYS A 169 2.70 7.62 13.19
CA CYS A 169 2.41 7.96 11.80
C CYS A 169 3.71 8.12 10.99
N CYS A 170 3.71 7.69 9.71
CA CYS A 170 4.85 7.88 8.82
C CYS A 170 5.11 9.35 8.46
N GLY A 171 4.19 10.26 8.78
CA GLY A 171 4.32 11.70 8.54
C GLY A 171 3.84 12.16 7.16
N ALA A 172 3.36 11.26 6.28
CA ALA A 172 2.98 11.62 4.92
C ALA A 172 1.97 12.79 4.81
N PRO A 173 0.88 12.88 5.60
CA PRO A 173 -0.02 14.03 5.53
C PRO A 173 0.68 15.36 5.84
N ALA A 174 1.50 15.40 6.90
CA ALA A 174 2.26 16.59 7.29
C ALA A 174 3.29 16.98 6.23
N TYR A 175 3.94 15.99 5.61
CA TYR A 175 4.87 16.20 4.51
C TYR A 175 4.19 16.87 3.31
N PHE A 176 3.01 16.39 2.91
CA PHE A 176 2.28 16.96 1.77
C PHE A 176 1.71 18.36 2.04
N THR A 177 1.55 18.76 3.29
CA THR A 177 1.15 20.13 3.67
C THR A 177 2.32 21.05 4.00
N GLY A 178 3.57 20.56 3.91
CA GLY A 178 4.78 21.33 4.21
C GLY A 178 5.10 21.50 5.70
N ASP A 179 4.45 20.75 6.59
CA ASP A 179 4.78 20.74 8.02
C ASP A 179 5.98 19.82 8.31
N ILE A 180 7.14 20.24 7.81
CA ILE A 180 8.39 19.49 7.90
C ILE A 180 8.83 19.29 9.35
N LYS A 181 8.46 20.20 10.28
CA LYS A 181 8.79 20.06 11.71
C LYS A 181 8.11 18.84 12.31
N SER A 182 6.81 18.69 12.09
CA SER A 182 6.08 17.50 12.54
C SER A 182 6.57 16.22 11.87
N VAL A 183 6.93 16.29 10.59
CA VAL A 183 7.53 15.15 9.88
C VAL A 183 8.84 14.71 10.55
N ILE A 184 9.78 15.63 10.78
CA ILE A 184 11.06 15.31 11.44
C ILE A 184 10.83 14.72 12.83
N PHE A 185 9.89 15.27 13.61
CA PHE A 185 9.54 14.72 14.92
C PHE A 185 9.08 13.26 14.84
N LEU A 186 8.16 12.95 13.92
CA LEU A 186 7.65 11.59 13.70
C LEU A 186 8.72 10.63 13.19
N ILE A 187 9.61 11.09 12.31
CA ILE A 187 10.73 10.29 11.80
C ILE A 187 11.64 9.87 12.95
N LYS A 188 12.08 10.83 13.79
CA LYS A 188 12.97 10.55 14.92
C LYS A 188 12.37 9.53 15.88
N LYS A 189 11.08 9.70 16.22
CA LYS A 189 10.33 8.76 17.08
C LYS A 189 10.25 7.35 16.49
N ASN A 190 9.94 7.24 15.21
CA ASN A 190 9.87 5.93 14.57
C ASN A 190 11.26 5.28 14.43
N ILE A 191 12.32 6.03 14.12
CA ILE A 191 13.69 5.47 14.05
C ILE A 191 14.09 4.88 15.41
N GLU A 192 13.94 5.63 16.50
CA GLU A 192 14.22 5.15 17.86
C GLU A 192 13.43 3.87 18.19
N LEU A 193 12.17 3.83 17.78
CA LEU A 193 11.30 2.69 18.00
C LEU A 193 11.70 1.48 17.15
N PHE A 194 12.05 1.68 15.88
CA PHE A 194 12.47 0.61 14.98
C PHE A 194 13.76 -0.03 15.46
N GLU A 195 14.75 0.77 15.86
CA GLU A 195 16.02 0.31 16.42
C GLU A 195 15.83 -0.57 17.67
N SER A 196 14.75 -0.39 18.44
CA SER A 196 14.48 -1.19 19.64
C SER A 196 14.12 -2.66 19.38
N PHE A 197 13.75 -3.03 18.14
CA PHE A 197 13.36 -4.41 17.79
C PHE A 197 13.96 -4.92 16.47
N PHE A 198 14.71 -4.09 15.73
CA PHE A 198 15.13 -4.40 14.36
C PHE A 198 16.08 -5.61 14.24
N ASP A 199 16.78 -5.94 15.32
CA ASP A 199 17.67 -7.10 15.41
C ASP A 199 16.89 -8.41 15.61
N GLU A 200 15.66 -8.34 16.11
CA GLU A 200 14.81 -9.51 16.36
C GLU A 200 14.05 -10.00 15.13
N ILE A 201 14.08 -9.22 14.05
CA ILE A 201 13.31 -9.44 12.82
C ILE A 201 14.23 -9.57 11.60
N ASP A 202 13.74 -10.33 10.62
CA ASP A 202 14.36 -10.48 9.31
C ASP A 202 13.98 -9.35 8.35
N ALA A 203 12.75 -8.85 8.46
CA ALA A 203 12.22 -7.78 7.62
C ALA A 203 11.12 -7.00 8.33
N MET A 204 10.96 -5.72 7.98
CA MET A 204 9.77 -4.94 8.28
C MET A 204 9.02 -4.68 6.98
N ILE A 205 7.74 -5.04 6.94
CA ILE A 205 6.92 -4.95 5.74
C ILE A 205 5.77 -3.96 5.91
N ILE A 206 5.47 -3.26 4.81
CA ILE A 206 4.51 -2.16 4.78
C ILE A 206 3.46 -2.44 3.69
N PRO A 207 2.17 -2.64 4.03
CA PRO A 207 1.14 -2.91 3.03
C PRO A 207 0.59 -1.65 2.36
N GLU A 208 1.14 -0.48 2.66
CA GLU A 208 0.63 0.80 2.17
C GLU A 208 1.68 1.54 1.36
N ALA A 209 1.48 1.67 0.04
CA ALA A 209 2.44 2.29 -0.86
C ALA A 209 2.91 3.68 -0.42
N THR A 210 2.00 4.53 0.09
CA THR A 210 2.35 5.87 0.59
C THR A 210 3.25 5.80 1.82
N CYS A 211 2.99 4.89 2.76
CA CYS A 211 3.85 4.75 3.94
C CYS A 211 5.22 4.16 3.56
N ALA A 212 5.25 3.19 2.65
CA ALA A 212 6.48 2.59 2.16
C ALA A 212 7.38 3.63 1.49
N ALA A 213 6.86 4.39 0.52
CA ALA A 213 7.62 5.44 -0.16
C ALA A 213 8.07 6.55 0.80
N MET A 214 7.19 6.95 1.74
CA MET A 214 7.54 7.96 2.74
C MET A 214 8.74 7.51 3.58
N ILE A 215 8.72 6.29 4.10
CA ILE A 215 9.78 5.74 4.96
C ILE A 215 11.06 5.50 4.17
N MET A 216 10.95 4.89 3.00
CA MET A 216 12.10 4.43 2.22
C MET A 216 12.79 5.55 1.45
N VAL A 217 12.09 6.65 1.15
CA VAL A 217 12.60 7.74 0.29
C VAL A 217 12.44 9.11 0.95
N ASP A 218 11.21 9.55 1.25
CA ASP A 218 10.95 10.95 1.64
C ASP A 218 11.44 11.30 3.06
N TRP A 219 11.63 10.31 3.95
CA TRP A 219 12.21 10.53 5.28
C TRP A 219 13.63 11.10 5.19
N LYS A 220 14.46 10.57 4.29
CA LYS A 220 15.83 11.08 4.08
C LYS A 220 15.81 12.53 3.61
N HIS A 221 14.90 12.88 2.70
CA HIS A 221 14.73 14.26 2.24
C HIS A 221 14.29 15.17 3.40
N SER A 222 13.31 14.75 4.18
CA SER A 222 12.80 15.52 5.32
C SER A 222 13.86 15.76 6.40
N LEU A 223 14.70 14.75 6.69
CA LEU A 223 15.80 14.87 7.66
C LEU A 223 16.90 15.84 7.20
N SER A 224 17.02 16.13 5.90
CA SER A 224 18.00 17.11 5.40
C SER A 224 17.76 18.54 5.89
N TYR A 225 16.56 18.83 6.41
CA TYR A 225 16.17 20.13 6.95
C TYR A 225 16.40 20.28 8.47
N CYS A 226 17.00 19.29 9.14
CA CYS A 226 17.31 19.37 10.57
C CYS A 226 18.80 19.56 10.86
N GLU A 227 19.12 20.19 12.00
CA GLU A 227 20.51 20.51 12.41
C GLU A 227 21.39 19.24 12.46
N ASP A 228 20.88 18.16 13.08
CA ASP A 228 21.59 16.88 13.22
C ASP A 228 21.38 15.93 12.02
N SER A 229 21.11 16.46 10.83
CA SER A 229 20.73 15.68 9.63
C SER A 229 21.63 14.47 9.37
N LYS A 230 22.95 14.64 9.42
CA LYS A 230 23.92 13.56 9.18
C LYS A 230 23.77 12.40 10.17
N HIS A 231 23.50 12.68 11.44
CA HIS A 231 23.33 11.66 12.47
C HIS A 231 22.06 10.83 12.20
N TRP A 232 20.94 11.50 11.94
CA TRP A 232 19.65 10.82 11.74
C TRP A 232 19.56 10.09 10.40
N ILE A 233 20.14 10.66 9.33
CA ILE A 233 20.18 9.99 8.02
C ILE A 233 20.98 8.69 8.12
N LYS A 234 22.13 8.68 8.82
CA LYS A 234 22.93 7.46 9.01
C LYS A 234 22.13 6.35 9.73
N ARG A 235 21.33 6.73 10.75
CA ARG A 235 20.47 5.79 11.48
C ARG A 235 19.35 5.24 10.59
N LEU A 236 18.69 6.11 9.81
CA LEU A 236 17.71 5.69 8.82
C LEU A 236 18.31 4.70 7.82
N GLU A 237 19.46 5.03 7.22
CA GLU A 237 20.14 4.21 6.22
C GLU A 237 20.50 2.81 6.73
N ALA A 238 20.77 2.64 8.03
CA ALA A 238 21.01 1.34 8.64
C ALA A 238 19.75 0.45 8.68
N LEU A 239 18.56 1.06 8.74
CA LEU A 239 17.27 0.34 8.80
C LEU A 239 16.75 -0.03 7.41
N LEU A 240 16.94 0.84 6.41
CA LEU A 240 16.37 0.70 5.07
C LEU A 240 16.54 -0.68 4.40
N PRO A 241 17.68 -1.40 4.53
CA PRO A 241 17.88 -2.68 3.86
C PRO A 241 16.89 -3.79 4.24
N LYS A 242 16.23 -3.70 5.41
CA LYS A 242 15.20 -4.67 5.84
C LYS A 242 13.77 -4.15 5.67
N ILE A 243 13.56 -2.95 5.13
CA ILE A 243 12.22 -2.34 4.97
C ILE A 243 11.73 -2.55 3.55
N HIS A 244 10.55 -3.16 3.42
CA HIS A 244 9.99 -3.52 2.12
C HIS A 244 8.50 -3.18 2.01
N MET A 245 8.02 -2.98 0.79
CA MET A 245 6.58 -3.03 0.56
C MET A 245 6.08 -4.48 0.62
N ALA A 246 4.85 -4.70 1.08
CA ALA A 246 4.38 -6.05 1.38
C ALA A 246 4.36 -6.99 0.16
N THR A 247 3.83 -6.58 -1.00
CA THR A 247 3.83 -7.47 -2.16
C THR A 247 5.23 -7.71 -2.72
N GLU A 248 6.11 -6.71 -2.69
CA GLU A 248 7.51 -6.85 -3.08
C GLU A 248 8.21 -7.92 -2.22
N TYR A 249 8.09 -7.81 -0.89
CA TYR A 249 8.66 -8.80 0.02
C TYR A 249 8.09 -10.19 -0.24
N LEU A 250 6.76 -10.31 -0.30
CA LEU A 250 6.10 -11.59 -0.52
C LEU A 250 6.49 -12.20 -1.87
N TYR A 251 6.67 -11.40 -2.91
CA TYR A 251 7.00 -11.88 -4.24
C TYR A 251 8.46 -12.31 -4.36
N ASN A 252 9.37 -11.50 -3.81
CA ASN A 252 10.82 -11.71 -3.97
C ASN A 252 11.40 -12.66 -2.93
N GLN A 253 10.87 -12.66 -1.71
CA GLN A 253 11.47 -13.37 -0.58
C GLN A 253 10.70 -14.64 -0.21
N THR A 254 9.50 -14.88 -0.74
CA THR A 254 8.69 -16.07 -0.36
C THR A 254 8.30 -16.91 -1.58
N ASN A 255 7.78 -18.11 -1.32
CA ASN A 255 7.21 -18.99 -2.33
C ASN A 255 5.69 -18.76 -2.55
N LEU A 256 5.12 -17.66 -2.04
CA LEU A 256 3.69 -17.37 -2.13
C LEU A 256 3.14 -17.46 -3.57
N LEU A 257 3.89 -16.94 -4.55
CA LEU A 257 3.44 -17.01 -5.95
C LEU A 257 3.31 -18.45 -6.44
N GLU A 258 4.24 -19.33 -6.07
CA GLU A 258 4.19 -20.73 -6.49
C GLU A 258 3.06 -21.47 -5.79
N ILE A 259 2.79 -21.16 -4.51
CA ILE A 259 1.61 -21.64 -3.79
C ILE A 259 0.33 -21.19 -4.49
N LEU A 260 0.21 -19.91 -4.86
CA LEU A 260 -0.99 -19.40 -5.52
C LEU A 260 -1.27 -20.08 -6.86
N LYS A 261 -0.23 -20.43 -7.63
CA LYS A 261 -0.38 -21.16 -8.90
C LYS A 261 -0.94 -22.58 -8.73
N THR A 262 -0.92 -23.16 -7.53
CA THR A 262 -1.56 -24.46 -7.29
C THR A 262 -3.08 -24.37 -7.15
N TYR A 263 -3.63 -23.15 -7.00
CA TYR A 263 -5.06 -22.91 -6.90
C TYR A 263 -5.66 -22.60 -8.27
N ASN A 264 -6.89 -23.07 -8.49
CA ASN A 264 -7.60 -22.81 -9.74
C ASN A 264 -7.87 -21.32 -9.93
N LYS A 265 -7.74 -20.87 -11.18
CA LYS A 265 -8.06 -19.50 -11.57
C LYS A 265 -9.57 -19.27 -11.48
N LYS A 266 -9.96 -18.15 -10.88
CA LYS A 266 -11.34 -17.69 -10.82
C LYS A 266 -11.65 -16.84 -12.05
N ASP A 267 -12.81 -17.05 -12.66
CA ASP A 267 -13.29 -16.20 -13.75
C ASP A 267 -13.87 -14.87 -13.20
N ILE A 268 -12.99 -14.07 -12.60
CA ILE A 268 -13.29 -12.75 -12.08
C ILE A 268 -12.31 -11.77 -12.74
N LYS A 269 -12.86 -10.72 -13.33
CA LYS A 269 -12.12 -9.69 -14.07
C LYS A 269 -11.68 -8.58 -13.13
N ILE A 270 -10.38 -8.34 -13.06
CA ILE A 270 -9.75 -7.36 -12.18
C ILE A 270 -8.96 -6.39 -13.05
N THR A 271 -9.04 -5.09 -12.77
CA THR A 271 -8.12 -4.10 -13.33
C THR A 271 -7.20 -3.57 -12.22
N TYR A 272 -6.00 -3.13 -12.58
CA TYR A 272 -5.01 -2.67 -11.61
C TYR A 272 -4.66 -1.19 -11.83
N HIS A 273 -4.79 -0.39 -10.76
CA HIS A 273 -4.31 0.99 -10.73
C HIS A 273 -2.92 1.00 -10.12
N ASP A 274 -1.95 1.57 -10.84
CA ASP A 274 -0.59 1.78 -10.33
C ASP A 274 -0.55 2.98 -9.36
N PRO A 275 -0.39 2.76 -8.04
CA PRO A 275 -0.17 3.87 -7.12
C PRO A 275 1.14 4.58 -7.46
N CYS A 276 1.15 5.91 -7.47
CA CYS A 276 2.35 6.68 -7.80
C CYS A 276 3.53 6.37 -6.86
N HIS A 277 3.26 6.19 -5.56
CA HIS A 277 4.28 5.83 -4.57
C HIS A 277 4.81 4.40 -4.74
N ALA A 278 4.02 3.46 -5.24
CA ALA A 278 4.53 2.12 -5.57
C ALA A 278 5.31 2.14 -6.88
N LYS A 279 4.67 2.54 -7.99
CA LYS A 279 5.26 2.43 -9.32
C LYS A 279 6.35 3.47 -9.61
N LYS A 280 6.12 4.74 -9.29
CA LYS A 280 7.03 5.83 -9.70
C LYS A 280 8.16 6.05 -8.70
N VAL A 281 7.91 5.81 -7.41
CA VAL A 281 8.91 6.02 -6.35
C VAL A 281 9.66 4.72 -6.03
N LEU A 282 8.94 3.62 -5.82
CA LEU A 282 9.55 2.34 -5.43
C LEU A 282 9.78 1.38 -6.60
N ASN A 283 9.30 1.70 -7.81
CA ASN A 283 9.35 0.83 -8.99
C ASN A 283 8.65 -0.53 -8.80
N ILE A 284 7.59 -0.56 -7.97
CA ILE A 284 6.81 -1.77 -7.68
C ILE A 284 5.49 -1.70 -8.45
N ALA A 285 5.28 -2.70 -9.30
CA ALA A 285 4.14 -2.77 -10.21
C ALA A 285 3.93 -4.19 -10.77
N LYS A 286 5.00 -4.96 -10.91
CA LYS A 286 4.98 -6.33 -11.44
C LYS A 286 4.49 -7.33 -10.40
N GLU A 287 4.94 -7.15 -9.17
CA GLU A 287 4.70 -7.99 -8.00
C GLU A 287 3.20 -8.14 -7.67
N PRO A 288 2.44 -7.04 -7.49
CA PRO A 288 1.00 -7.14 -7.28
C PRO A 288 0.26 -7.77 -8.46
N ARG A 289 0.67 -7.47 -9.70
CA ARG A 289 0.04 -8.04 -10.90
C ARG A 289 0.25 -9.54 -11.01
N ALA A 290 1.46 -10.02 -10.74
CA ALA A 290 1.75 -11.45 -10.77
C ALA A 290 0.88 -12.24 -9.78
N PHE A 291 0.60 -11.68 -8.60
CA PHE A 291 -0.34 -12.29 -7.66
C PHE A 291 -1.79 -12.30 -8.17
N ILE A 292 -2.22 -11.22 -8.82
CA ILE A 292 -3.56 -11.16 -9.42
C ILE A 292 -3.67 -12.18 -10.56
N GLU A 293 -2.72 -12.21 -11.49
CA GLU A 293 -2.74 -13.09 -12.67
C GLU A 293 -2.69 -14.57 -12.32
N ALA A 294 -2.10 -14.94 -11.17
CA ALA A 294 -2.05 -16.32 -10.70
C ALA A 294 -3.45 -16.91 -10.49
N ASN A 295 -4.44 -16.12 -10.03
CA ASN A 295 -5.77 -16.63 -9.70
C ASN A 295 -6.94 -15.84 -10.28
N TYR A 296 -6.71 -14.76 -11.03
CA TYR A 296 -7.74 -13.87 -11.57
C TYR A 296 -7.42 -13.37 -12.99
N ASN A 297 -8.43 -12.89 -13.71
CA ASN A 297 -8.29 -12.34 -15.06
C ASN A 297 -7.94 -10.84 -14.99
N LEU A 298 -6.66 -10.50 -15.17
CA LEU A 298 -6.20 -9.11 -15.20
C LEU A 298 -6.55 -8.45 -16.54
N LEU A 299 -7.31 -7.37 -16.50
CA LEU A 299 -7.65 -6.50 -17.61
C LEU A 299 -7.01 -5.11 -17.36
N GLU A 300 -5.90 -4.82 -18.02
CA GLU A 300 -5.23 -3.52 -17.86
C GLU A 300 -6.13 -2.38 -18.35
N MET A 301 -6.38 -1.40 -17.47
CA MET A 301 -7.07 -0.17 -17.86
C MET A 301 -6.13 0.74 -18.67
N LYS A 302 -6.72 1.57 -19.52
CA LYS A 302 -6.00 2.69 -20.15
C LYS A 302 -5.42 3.62 -19.08
N GLU A 303 -4.17 4.07 -19.28
CA GLU A 303 -3.47 4.99 -18.38
C GLU A 303 -3.50 4.52 -16.90
N CYS A 304 -3.19 3.24 -16.64
CA CYS A 304 -3.25 2.65 -15.31
C CYS A 304 -2.43 3.42 -14.25
N ASP A 305 -1.39 4.16 -14.66
CA ASP A 305 -0.50 5.00 -13.83
C ASP A 305 -0.78 6.51 -13.82
N ARG A 306 -1.86 6.93 -14.49
CA ARG A 306 -2.45 8.25 -14.23
C ARG A 306 -2.84 8.33 -12.75
N CYS A 307 -2.51 9.46 -12.12
CA CYS A 307 -2.85 9.72 -10.72
C CYS A 307 -4.35 9.53 -10.47
N CYS A 308 -4.72 8.90 -9.35
CA CYS A 308 -6.12 8.75 -8.96
C CYS A 308 -6.77 10.06 -8.50
N GLY A 309 -5.97 11.07 -8.12
CA GLY A 309 -6.45 12.36 -7.64
C GLY A 309 -6.41 12.54 -6.12
N PHE A 310 -5.96 11.55 -5.33
CA PHE A 310 -5.88 11.71 -3.86
C PHE A 310 -5.01 12.92 -3.46
N GLY A 311 -3.90 13.11 -4.21
CA GLY A 311 -3.16 14.38 -4.26
C GLY A 311 -2.65 14.87 -2.90
N GLY A 312 -2.00 14.00 -2.12
CA GLY A 312 -1.57 14.32 -0.76
C GLY A 312 -2.76 14.34 0.20
N VAL A 313 -3.21 15.52 0.62
CA VAL A 313 -4.43 15.68 1.45
C VAL A 313 -5.58 16.33 0.68
N SER A 314 -5.47 16.46 -0.65
CA SER A 314 -6.39 17.28 -1.47
C SER A 314 -7.85 16.82 -1.39
N ILE A 315 -8.10 15.50 -1.31
CA ILE A 315 -9.46 14.96 -1.11
C ILE A 315 -10.04 15.31 0.27
N GLN A 316 -9.20 15.62 1.24
CA GLN A 316 -9.55 15.94 2.63
C GLN A 316 -9.47 17.43 2.95
N SER A 317 -9.17 18.27 1.96
CA SER A 317 -9.04 19.73 2.12
C SER A 317 -10.08 20.50 1.31
N GLU A 318 -10.03 21.82 1.36
CA GLU A 318 -10.83 22.72 0.53
C GLU A 318 -10.56 22.55 -0.98
N LYS A 319 -9.54 21.76 -1.34
CA LYS A 319 -9.17 21.41 -2.72
C LYS A 319 -9.85 20.13 -3.25
N TYR A 320 -10.88 19.62 -2.56
CA TYR A 320 -11.62 18.42 -2.99
C TYR A 320 -12.05 18.47 -4.48
N HIS A 321 -12.48 19.62 -4.99
CA HIS A 321 -12.88 19.77 -6.39
C HIS A 321 -11.76 19.41 -7.39
N LEU A 322 -10.48 19.65 -7.05
CA LEU A 322 -9.34 19.24 -7.86
C LEU A 322 -9.12 17.73 -7.81
N ALA A 323 -9.22 17.14 -6.62
CA ALA A 323 -9.16 15.69 -6.44
C ALA A 323 -10.27 14.99 -7.23
N TYR A 324 -11.50 15.52 -7.16
CA TYR A 324 -12.65 15.03 -7.90
C TYR A 324 -12.41 15.07 -9.42
N ASN A 325 -11.98 16.23 -9.96
CA ASN A 325 -11.71 16.39 -11.39
C ASN A 325 -10.60 15.44 -11.89
N ALA A 326 -9.60 15.15 -11.05
CA ALA A 326 -8.56 14.18 -11.37
C ALA A 326 -9.07 12.72 -11.33
N GLY A 327 -10.04 12.43 -10.47
CA GLY A 327 -10.65 11.10 -10.31
C GLY A 327 -11.59 10.69 -11.45
N ILE A 328 -12.33 11.63 -12.05
CA ILE A 328 -13.27 11.36 -13.15
C ILE A 328 -12.66 10.53 -14.31
N PRO A 329 -11.56 10.96 -14.96
CA PRO A 329 -10.98 10.19 -16.06
C PRO A 329 -10.47 8.83 -15.61
N LYS A 330 -10.03 8.70 -14.34
CA LYS A 330 -9.60 7.42 -13.79
C LYS A 330 -10.78 6.45 -13.60
N ALA A 331 -11.90 6.92 -13.04
CA ALA A 331 -13.11 6.11 -12.90
C ALA A 331 -13.63 5.65 -14.27
N LYS A 332 -13.59 6.52 -15.28
CA LYS A 332 -13.92 6.15 -16.67
C LYS A 332 -13.01 5.04 -17.19
N ASN A 333 -11.70 5.15 -17.05
CA ASN A 333 -10.77 4.11 -17.52
C ASN A 333 -10.98 2.77 -16.79
N ILE A 334 -11.36 2.79 -15.51
CA ILE A 334 -11.72 1.59 -14.75
C ILE A 334 -12.98 0.94 -15.35
N LEU A 335 -14.04 1.72 -15.60
CA LEU A 335 -15.27 1.23 -16.22
C LEU A 335 -15.03 0.66 -17.62
N ASP A 336 -14.30 1.40 -18.45
CA ASP A 336 -13.98 1.01 -19.84
C ASP A 336 -13.11 -0.26 -19.90
N SER A 337 -12.42 -0.64 -18.82
CA SER A 337 -11.67 -1.90 -18.75
C SER A 337 -12.56 -3.15 -18.73
N GLY A 338 -13.85 -3.01 -18.39
CA GLY A 338 -14.78 -4.13 -18.24
C GLY A 338 -14.51 -5.02 -17.02
N ALA A 339 -13.61 -4.62 -16.12
CA ALA A 339 -13.38 -5.31 -14.85
C ALA A 339 -14.50 -5.01 -13.85
N SER A 340 -14.80 -5.96 -12.96
CA SER A 340 -15.74 -5.78 -11.84
C SER A 340 -15.02 -5.34 -10.55
N ILE A 341 -13.70 -5.48 -10.52
CA ILE A 341 -12.85 -5.13 -9.38
C ILE A 341 -11.72 -4.22 -9.86
N VAL A 342 -11.45 -3.14 -9.11
CA VAL A 342 -10.20 -2.38 -9.23
C VAL A 342 -9.29 -2.71 -8.05
N SER A 343 -8.01 -2.96 -8.33
CA SER A 343 -7.02 -3.25 -7.31
C SER A 343 -5.86 -2.26 -7.31
N ALA A 344 -5.35 -1.96 -6.11
CA ALA A 344 -4.17 -1.12 -5.90
C ALA A 344 -3.60 -1.34 -4.49
N GLU A 345 -2.29 -1.18 -4.34
CA GLU A 345 -1.57 -1.37 -3.06
C GLU A 345 -1.58 -0.15 -2.13
N CYS A 346 -2.66 0.62 -2.18
CA CYS A 346 -2.70 1.91 -1.49
C CYS A 346 -4.12 2.23 -1.05
N SER A 347 -4.33 2.28 0.26
CA SER A 347 -5.61 2.65 0.85
C SER A 347 -5.98 4.11 0.59
N ALA A 348 -5.00 4.99 0.37
CA ALA A 348 -5.29 6.35 -0.09
C ALA A 348 -5.91 6.32 -1.49
N CYS A 349 -5.33 5.54 -2.41
CA CYS A 349 -5.94 5.30 -3.71
C CYS A 349 -7.32 4.66 -3.58
N ARG A 350 -7.52 3.70 -2.67
CA ARG A 350 -8.85 3.12 -2.38
C ARG A 350 -9.90 4.18 -2.06
N MET A 351 -9.59 5.08 -1.14
CA MET A 351 -10.53 6.13 -0.72
C MET A 351 -10.92 7.04 -1.90
N GLN A 352 -9.93 7.48 -2.68
CA GLN A 352 -10.18 8.34 -3.84
C GLN A 352 -10.89 7.62 -4.99
N LEU A 353 -10.49 6.39 -5.30
CA LEU A 353 -11.10 5.63 -6.38
C LEU A 353 -12.55 5.27 -6.05
N ASN A 354 -12.83 4.86 -4.81
CA ASN A 354 -14.21 4.66 -4.35
C ASN A 354 -15.01 5.96 -4.45
N ASN A 355 -14.46 7.11 -4.03
CA ASN A 355 -15.15 8.38 -4.20
C ASN A 355 -15.46 8.68 -5.68
N ALA A 356 -14.49 8.51 -6.58
CA ALA A 356 -14.70 8.77 -8.00
C ALA A 356 -15.72 7.80 -8.63
N LEU A 357 -15.67 6.51 -8.29
CA LEU A 357 -16.60 5.48 -8.77
C LEU A 357 -18.02 5.68 -8.22
N ASP A 358 -18.16 6.00 -6.93
CA ASP A 358 -19.45 6.28 -6.29
C ASP A 358 -20.16 7.48 -6.95
N ASN A 359 -19.41 8.52 -7.30
CA ASN A 359 -19.97 9.69 -8.01
C ASN A 359 -20.46 9.35 -9.42
N GLN A 360 -19.89 8.31 -10.04
CA GLN A 360 -20.34 7.78 -11.33
C GLN A 360 -21.41 6.68 -11.18
N GLN A 361 -21.86 6.40 -9.96
CA GLN A 361 -22.79 5.30 -9.63
C GLN A 361 -22.29 3.94 -10.16
N ALA A 362 -20.98 3.78 -10.24
CA ALA A 362 -20.34 2.58 -10.75
C ALA A 362 -20.35 1.47 -9.69
N ASN A 363 -20.88 0.30 -10.03
CA ASN A 363 -20.82 -0.87 -9.16
C ASN A 363 -19.49 -1.63 -9.33
N ILE A 364 -18.37 -0.96 -8.99
CA ILE A 364 -17.03 -1.54 -9.03
C ILE A 364 -16.51 -1.68 -7.61
N VAL A 365 -15.97 -2.86 -7.28
CA VAL A 365 -15.43 -3.11 -5.95
C VAL A 365 -13.94 -2.82 -5.93
N PHE A 366 -13.48 -2.06 -4.95
CA PHE A 366 -12.03 -1.95 -4.68
C PHE A 366 -11.55 -3.10 -3.80
N LYS A 367 -10.45 -3.74 -4.19
CA LYS A 367 -9.72 -4.74 -3.37
C LYS A 367 -8.22 -4.48 -3.36
N HIS A 368 -7.60 -4.47 -2.19
CA HIS A 368 -6.15 -4.51 -2.09
C HIS A 368 -5.60 -5.86 -2.61
N PRO A 369 -4.41 -5.95 -3.24
CA PRO A 369 -3.85 -7.23 -3.70
C PRO A 369 -3.76 -8.29 -2.60
N LEU A 370 -3.41 -7.89 -1.37
CA LEU A 370 -3.41 -8.80 -0.22
C LEU A 370 -4.80 -9.38 0.12
N GLU A 371 -5.88 -8.61 -0.07
CA GLU A 371 -7.25 -9.12 0.10
C GLU A 371 -7.57 -10.20 -0.96
N LEU A 372 -7.16 -9.98 -2.21
CA LEU A 372 -7.33 -10.94 -3.32
C LEU A 372 -6.52 -12.22 -3.11
N VAL A 373 -5.28 -12.09 -2.63
CA VAL A 373 -4.43 -13.24 -2.28
C VAL A 373 -5.08 -14.04 -1.16
N ARG A 374 -5.54 -13.39 -0.08
CA ARG A 374 -6.25 -14.07 1.01
C ARG A 374 -7.50 -14.81 0.51
N GLU A 375 -8.28 -14.18 -0.36
CA GLU A 375 -9.47 -14.81 -0.96
C GLU A 375 -9.12 -16.02 -1.83
N SER A 376 -7.94 -16.05 -2.45
CA SER A 376 -7.47 -17.20 -3.23
C SER A 376 -7.04 -18.36 -2.33
N LEU A 377 -6.31 -18.07 -1.25
CA LEU A 377 -5.82 -19.06 -0.28
C LEU A 377 -6.89 -19.66 0.66
N ARG A 378 -8.16 -19.22 0.55
CA ARG A 378 -9.29 -19.73 1.34
C ARG A 378 -10.15 -20.75 0.60
N CYS A 379 -9.93 -20.92 -0.69
CA CYS A 379 -10.76 -21.75 -1.56
C CYS A 379 -10.26 -23.19 -1.65
#